data_AF-A0A2B7ZHW4-F1
#
_entry.id   AF-A0A2B7ZHW4-F1
#
_cell.length_a   1.000
_cell.length_b   1.000
_cell.length_c   1.000
_cell.angle_alpha   90.00
_cell.angle_beta   90.00
_cell.angle_gamma   90.00
#
_symmetry.space_group_name_H-M   'P 1'
#
loop_
_entity.id
_entity.type
_entity.pdbx_description
1 polymer ?
#
loop_
_entity_poly.entity_id
_entity_poly.type
_entity_poly.pdbx_seq_one_letter_code
_entity_poly.pdbx_strand_id
1 'polypeptide(L)'
;MPANDHSASSRASSKPGPDRNVKNVVLGNIIFKTWFHSLYPEELVGKDTDRLYVCRWCFRYSCDKDAYLGHIRLCEHRSTPPGTKVYDWRGYSVWEIDGEDYKFYAQNLSLFAKLFLDHKSVFFDVSSFLYYILVFTNPRDANDYHVLGYFSKEKMSWDANNLACILIFPPYQHKQLGKLLMGVSYKLSAWEWEGGMIGGPERPLSEMGRRSYIRFWEERISRFFLLGPPGADPYGRKSPSALSSPSRPAAGSKGAKRKPVREEMTVREIGQATGMLVEDVITALKEMGIVEPEKPGKKRKRSPLSSTTTTTMTTAAGVVDGDAADAAVVRKQSVLEWAKSHRVNLRDPVVEEGFLGEWAPEDEDQENRETDGGD
;
A
#
# COMPACT_ATOMS: atom_id res chain seq x y z
N MET A 1 -11.12 58.19 -41.31
CA MET A 1 -12.18 57.17 -41.13
C MET A 1 -11.72 55.89 -41.81
N PRO A 2 -12.10 54.69 -41.34
CA PRO A 2 -11.70 54.00 -40.09
C PRO A 2 -10.78 52.78 -40.43
N ALA A 3 -10.38 51.82 -39.59
CA ALA A 3 -10.64 51.52 -38.16
C ALA A 3 -9.46 50.73 -37.53
N ASN A 4 -9.55 50.50 -36.21
CA ASN A 4 -9.29 49.28 -35.41
C ASN A 4 -8.90 47.94 -36.13
N ASP A 5 -8.19 46.97 -35.51
CA ASP A 5 -8.08 46.73 -34.06
C ASP A 5 -6.85 45.93 -33.52
N HIS A 6 -6.68 46.03 -32.20
CA HIS A 6 -5.99 45.16 -31.21
C HIS A 6 -4.93 44.10 -31.61
N SER A 7 -3.77 44.18 -30.95
CA SER A 7 -3.22 43.03 -30.19
C SER A 7 -2.45 43.46 -28.93
N ALA A 8 -3.17 43.66 -27.83
CA ALA A 8 -2.54 43.78 -26.51
C ALA A 8 -2.13 42.39 -26.01
N SER A 9 -0.83 42.18 -25.79
CA SER A 9 -0.30 40.90 -25.28
C SER A 9 -0.78 40.66 -23.84
N SER A 10 -1.80 39.82 -23.68
CA SER A 10 -2.23 39.32 -22.37
C SER A 10 -1.17 38.38 -21.79
N ARG A 11 -0.32 38.91 -20.89
CA ARG A 11 0.45 38.07 -19.98
C ARG A 11 -0.54 37.27 -19.14
N ALA A 12 -0.65 35.98 -19.42
CA ALA A 12 -1.42 35.07 -18.59
C ALA A 12 -0.87 35.13 -17.15
N SER A 13 -1.63 35.69 -16.24
CA SER A 13 -1.30 35.72 -14.82
C SER A 13 -1.28 34.29 -14.30
N SER A 14 -0.10 33.79 -13.93
CA SER A 14 0.04 32.54 -13.19
C SER A 14 -0.83 32.63 -11.94
N LYS A 15 -1.81 31.73 -11.80
CA LYS A 15 -2.61 31.62 -10.57
C LYS A 15 -1.65 31.54 -9.37
N PRO A 16 -1.90 32.27 -8.27
CA PRO A 16 -1.11 32.08 -7.06
C PRO A 16 -1.18 30.60 -6.67
N GLY A 17 -0.01 30.01 -6.39
CA GLY A 17 0.05 28.63 -5.91
C GLY A 17 -0.62 28.48 -4.55
N PRO A 18 -0.86 27.25 -4.08
CA PRO A 18 -1.42 27.01 -2.74
C PRO A 18 -0.58 27.71 -1.66
N ASP A 19 -1.28 28.18 -0.63
CA ASP A 19 -0.78 29.07 0.42
C ASP A 19 0.14 28.34 1.41
N ARG A 20 1.35 28.03 0.94
CA ARG A 20 2.36 27.20 1.60
C ARG A 20 3.14 27.99 2.65
N ASN A 21 3.02 27.61 3.92
CA ASN A 21 3.75 28.23 5.02
C ASN A 21 5.27 27.97 5.00
N VAL A 22 5.70 26.84 4.47
CA VAL A 22 7.12 26.47 4.30
C VAL A 22 7.41 26.37 2.82
N LYS A 23 8.48 27.01 2.31
CA LYS A 23 8.85 27.00 0.88
C LYS A 23 9.72 25.80 0.52
N ASN A 24 10.71 25.49 1.35
CA ASN A 24 11.62 24.35 1.17
C ASN A 24 11.80 23.59 2.49
N VAL A 25 12.02 22.27 2.41
CA VAL A 25 12.45 21.46 3.54
C VAL A 25 13.88 20.98 3.33
N VAL A 26 14.66 20.93 4.40
CA VAL A 26 16.02 20.35 4.44
C VAL A 26 15.95 19.06 5.25
N LEU A 27 16.08 17.91 4.57
CA LEU A 27 16.06 16.58 5.19
C LEU A 27 17.46 15.97 5.07
N GLY A 28 18.22 16.02 6.16
CA GLY A 28 19.65 15.66 6.15
C GLY A 28 20.45 16.58 5.22
N ASN A 29 21.04 16.02 4.16
CA ASN A 29 21.82 16.75 3.16
C ASN A 29 21.02 17.14 1.89
N ILE A 30 19.72 16.88 1.85
CA ILE A 30 18.87 17.13 0.66
C ILE A 30 17.90 18.28 0.94
N ILE A 31 17.79 19.23 0.01
CA ILE A 31 16.80 20.33 0.03
C ILE A 31 15.80 20.16 -1.12
N PHE A 32 14.51 20.31 -0.84
CA PHE A 32 13.45 20.22 -1.86
C PHE A 32 12.21 21.05 -1.50
N LYS A 33 11.42 21.40 -2.53
CA LYS A 33 10.23 22.26 -2.42
C LYS A 33 9.03 21.50 -1.85
N THR A 34 8.24 22.21 -1.06
CA THR A 34 6.95 21.76 -0.52
C THR A 34 5.81 21.96 -1.53
N TRP A 35 4.72 21.22 -1.34
CA TRP A 35 3.56 21.23 -2.23
C TRP A 35 2.33 21.87 -1.58
N PHE A 36 2.14 21.67 -0.27
CA PHE A 36 0.96 22.12 0.47
C PHE A 36 1.32 22.77 1.81
N HIS A 37 0.36 23.48 2.38
CA HIS A 37 0.39 23.99 3.75
C HIS A 37 0.40 22.83 4.76
N SER A 38 1.13 22.99 5.87
CA SER A 38 1.12 22.06 7.03
C SER A 38 1.01 22.80 8.36
N LEU A 39 0.23 22.26 9.30
CA LEU A 39 -0.14 22.90 10.58
C LEU A 39 0.98 22.81 11.64
N TYR A 40 2.19 23.22 11.30
CA TYR A 40 3.23 23.48 12.30
C TYR A 40 2.79 24.63 13.23
N PRO A 41 3.15 24.61 14.53
CA PRO A 41 2.85 25.71 15.45
C PRO A 41 3.42 27.04 14.91
N GLU A 42 2.57 28.07 14.79
CA GLU A 42 2.95 29.36 14.18
C GLU A 42 4.12 30.04 14.93
N GLU A 43 4.24 29.78 16.23
CA GLU A 43 5.32 30.24 17.12
C GLU A 43 6.70 29.66 16.77
N LEU A 44 6.73 28.50 16.10
CA LEU A 44 7.95 27.78 15.70
C LEU A 44 8.21 27.86 14.20
N VAL A 45 7.15 27.96 13.39
CA VAL A 45 7.21 27.95 11.92
C VAL A 45 6.25 29.00 11.37
N GLY A 46 6.80 30.17 11.01
CA GLY A 46 6.04 31.28 10.44
C GLY A 46 5.48 30.99 9.04
N LYS A 47 4.49 31.78 8.63
CA LYS A 47 3.69 31.61 7.39
C LYS A 47 4.45 31.81 6.07
N ASP A 48 5.73 32.18 6.12
CA ASP A 48 6.55 32.49 4.94
C ASP A 48 7.95 31.85 4.98
N THR A 49 8.12 30.82 5.83
CA THR A 49 9.39 30.16 6.14
C THR A 49 10.12 29.67 4.89
N ASP A 50 11.32 30.20 4.60
CA ASP A 50 12.10 29.77 3.42
C ASP A 50 12.57 28.31 3.55
N ARG A 51 13.04 27.93 4.75
CA ARG A 51 13.62 26.61 5.03
C ARG A 51 13.18 26.09 6.39
N LEU A 52 12.61 24.91 6.40
CA LEU A 52 12.44 24.11 7.61
C LEU A 52 13.51 23.01 7.63
N TYR A 53 14.35 22.97 8.67
CA TYR A 53 15.31 21.89 8.88
C TYR A 53 14.62 20.74 9.60
N VAL A 54 14.73 19.52 9.08
CA VAL A 54 14.04 18.32 9.59
C VAL A 54 15.05 17.20 9.82
N CYS A 55 14.98 16.57 10.99
CA CYS A 55 15.85 15.47 11.37
C CYS A 55 15.54 14.23 10.50
N ARG A 56 16.55 13.66 9.82
CA ARG A 56 16.38 12.49 8.94
C ARG A 56 15.92 11.22 9.68
N TRP A 57 16.09 11.20 11.01
CA TRP A 57 15.82 10.05 11.87
C TRP A 57 14.51 10.17 12.62
N CYS A 58 14.19 11.32 13.22
CA CYS A 58 13.04 11.48 14.13
C CYS A 58 12.02 12.56 13.72
N PHE A 59 12.19 13.16 12.54
CA PHE A 59 11.34 14.23 11.99
C PHE A 59 11.21 15.51 12.84
N ARG A 60 11.92 15.63 13.97
CA ARG A 60 11.98 16.88 14.74
C ARG A 60 12.46 18.00 13.83
N TYR A 61 11.76 19.13 13.88
CA TYR A 61 11.92 20.26 12.98
C TYR A 61 12.42 21.51 13.70
N SER A 62 13.04 22.42 12.95
CA SER A 62 13.47 23.74 13.43
C SER A 62 13.61 24.72 12.25
N CYS A 63 13.27 25.99 12.47
CA CYS A 63 13.66 27.08 11.56
C CYS A 63 15.09 27.58 11.84
N ASP A 64 15.58 27.42 13.07
CA ASP A 64 16.98 27.68 13.42
C ASP A 64 17.88 26.50 13.03
N LYS A 65 18.94 26.82 12.29
CA LYS A 65 19.96 25.89 11.82
C LYS A 65 20.88 25.41 12.96
N ASP A 66 21.19 26.25 13.94
CA ASP A 66 22.13 25.88 15.00
C ASP A 66 21.46 24.97 16.04
N ALA A 67 20.21 25.24 16.42
CA ALA A 67 19.37 24.30 17.15
C ALA A 67 19.24 22.94 16.43
N TYR A 68 19.08 22.94 15.10
CA TYR A 68 19.05 21.71 14.31
C TYR A 68 20.39 20.95 14.36
N LEU A 69 21.52 21.65 14.18
CA LEU A 69 22.86 21.08 14.24
C LEU A 69 23.22 20.55 15.63
N GLY A 70 22.68 21.14 16.70
CA GLY A 70 22.75 20.60 18.05
C GLY A 70 21.95 19.30 18.17
N HIS A 71 20.70 19.29 17.72
CA HIS A 71 19.82 18.12 17.81
C HIS A 71 20.38 16.88 17.07
N ILE A 72 20.86 17.00 15.83
CA ILE A 72 21.33 15.83 15.05
C ILE A 72 22.53 15.11 15.69
N ARG A 73 23.27 15.76 16.60
CA ARG A 73 24.39 15.13 17.35
C ARG A 73 23.90 14.26 18.49
N LEU A 74 22.73 14.57 19.04
CA LEU A 74 22.13 13.99 20.25
C LEU A 74 20.83 13.20 19.95
N CYS A 75 20.50 12.99 18.67
CA CYS A 75 19.28 12.29 18.29
C CYS A 75 19.36 10.80 18.68
N GLU A 76 18.44 10.37 19.54
CA GLU A 76 18.35 8.99 20.06
C GLU A 76 18.17 7.95 18.94
N HIS A 77 17.38 8.29 17.92
CA HIS A 77 17.16 7.44 16.73
C HIS A 77 18.31 7.48 15.71
N ARG A 78 19.49 8.03 16.04
CA ARG A 78 20.58 8.15 15.06
C ARG A 78 21.09 6.81 14.53
N SER A 79 21.08 5.77 15.36
CA SER A 79 21.64 4.44 15.01
C SER A 79 20.59 3.44 14.54
N THR A 80 19.36 3.53 15.03
CA THR A 80 18.29 2.56 14.78
C THR A 80 16.94 3.27 14.61
N PRO A 81 16.11 2.90 13.61
CA PRO A 81 14.73 3.35 13.52
C PRO A 81 13.92 2.96 14.78
N PRO A 82 12.94 3.78 15.20
CA PRO A 82 12.01 3.38 16.25
C PRO A 82 11.03 2.28 15.77
N GLY A 83 10.42 1.60 16.74
CA GLY A 83 9.40 0.58 16.50
C GLY A 83 9.96 -0.82 16.19
N THR A 84 9.12 -1.68 15.63
CA THR A 84 9.38 -3.09 15.35
C THR A 84 9.61 -3.31 13.86
N LYS A 85 10.71 -3.97 13.48
CA LYS A 85 10.94 -4.30 12.06
C LYS A 85 10.03 -5.46 11.64
N VAL A 86 9.14 -5.22 10.68
CA VAL A 86 8.19 -6.21 10.14
C VAL A 86 8.59 -6.76 8.77
N TYR A 87 9.54 -6.10 8.09
CA TYR A 87 10.07 -6.52 6.80
C TYR A 87 11.55 -6.15 6.65
N ASP A 88 12.38 -7.01 6.08
CA ASP A 88 13.76 -6.74 5.67
C ASP A 88 14.15 -7.49 4.40
N TRP A 89 14.44 -6.78 3.32
CA TRP A 89 14.92 -7.38 2.08
C TRP A 89 15.91 -6.48 1.35
N ARG A 90 17.15 -6.98 1.17
CA ARG A 90 18.22 -6.34 0.37
C ARG A 90 18.50 -4.88 0.76
N GLY A 91 18.47 -4.58 2.06
CA GLY A 91 18.71 -3.25 2.62
C GLY A 91 17.48 -2.33 2.66
N TYR A 92 16.33 -2.77 2.13
CA TYR A 92 15.05 -2.10 2.37
C TYR A 92 14.31 -2.81 3.50
N SER A 93 13.99 -2.08 4.56
CA SER A 93 13.20 -2.59 5.68
C SER A 93 11.94 -1.75 5.90
N VAL A 94 10.91 -2.35 6.47
CA VAL A 94 9.72 -1.64 6.96
C VAL A 94 9.61 -1.83 8.46
N TRP A 95 9.40 -0.73 9.18
CA TRP A 95 9.27 -0.72 10.62
C TRP A 95 7.88 -0.20 11.01
N GLU A 96 7.18 -0.98 11.83
CA GLU A 96 5.92 -0.62 12.46
C GLU A 96 6.17 0.22 13.71
N ILE A 97 5.50 1.36 13.79
CA ILE A 97 5.56 2.31 14.90
C ILE A 97 4.14 2.54 15.39
N ASP A 98 3.88 2.22 16.65
CA ASP A 98 2.63 2.59 17.30
C ASP A 98 2.63 4.10 17.61
N GLY A 99 1.60 4.82 17.16
CA GLY A 99 1.43 6.24 17.42
C GLY A 99 1.12 6.59 18.88
N GLU A 100 0.64 5.65 19.70
CA GLU A 100 0.46 5.81 21.15
C GLU A 100 1.80 5.78 21.89
N ASP A 101 2.69 4.85 21.53
CA ASP A 101 4.02 4.72 22.14
C ASP A 101 4.98 5.82 21.67
N TYR A 102 4.93 6.16 20.38
CA TYR A 102 5.87 7.10 19.73
C TYR A 102 5.20 8.42 19.30
N LYS A 103 4.31 8.97 20.14
CA LYS A 103 3.50 10.19 19.87
C LYS A 103 4.26 11.29 19.15
N PHE A 104 5.37 11.77 19.72
CA PHE A 104 6.15 12.86 19.11
C PHE A 104 6.71 12.53 17.72
N TYR A 105 7.13 11.28 17.50
CA TYR A 105 7.61 10.83 16.19
C TYR A 105 6.48 10.84 15.16
N ALA A 106 5.34 10.24 15.50
CA ALA A 106 4.17 10.12 14.63
C ALA A 106 3.55 11.50 14.30
N GLN A 107 3.54 12.43 15.26
CA GLN A 107 3.12 13.81 15.07
C GLN A 107 4.08 14.56 14.12
N ASN A 108 5.39 14.50 14.37
CA ASN A 108 6.40 15.12 13.52
C ASN A 108 6.36 14.58 12.07
N LEU A 109 6.24 13.25 11.91
CA LEU A 109 6.09 12.60 10.61
C LEU A 109 4.79 13.02 9.93
N SER A 110 3.69 13.16 10.67
CA SER A 110 2.41 13.61 10.11
C SER A 110 2.43 15.06 9.64
N LEU A 111 3.06 15.97 10.39
CA LEU A 111 3.28 17.36 9.99
C LEU A 111 4.22 17.46 8.76
N PHE A 112 5.28 16.66 8.73
CA PHE A 112 6.17 16.55 7.57
C PHE A 112 5.43 16.03 6.33
N ALA A 113 4.62 14.98 6.48
CA ALA A 113 3.86 14.38 5.39
C ALA A 113 2.83 15.36 4.79
N LYS A 114 2.19 16.19 5.61
CA LYS A 114 1.20 17.18 5.15
C LYS A 114 1.77 18.28 4.24
N LEU A 115 3.09 18.47 4.23
CA LEU A 115 3.76 19.32 3.22
C LEU A 115 3.67 18.77 1.78
N PHE A 116 3.35 17.47 1.65
CA PHE A 116 3.33 16.71 0.37
C PHE A 116 2.01 15.94 0.14
N LEU A 117 1.08 15.98 1.11
CA LEU A 117 -0.27 15.43 1.00
C LEU A 117 -1.28 16.58 1.12
N ASP A 118 -2.22 16.66 0.17
CA ASP A 118 -3.26 17.70 0.19
C ASP A 118 -4.29 17.40 1.29
N HIS A 119 -4.93 16.24 1.20
CA HIS A 119 -5.99 15.76 2.09
C HIS A 119 -5.44 14.81 3.17
N LYS A 120 -4.61 15.32 4.08
CA LYS A 120 -4.36 14.67 5.38
C LYS A 120 -5.04 15.52 6.46
N SER A 121 -5.82 14.87 7.33
CA SER A 121 -6.66 15.50 8.36
C SER A 121 -6.11 15.31 9.78
N VAL A 122 -5.52 14.14 10.05
CA VAL A 122 -4.99 13.77 11.37
C VAL A 122 -3.50 14.13 11.47
N PHE A 123 -3.13 14.89 12.50
CA PHE A 123 -1.74 15.28 12.79
C PHE A 123 -1.32 15.08 14.25
N PHE A 124 -2.23 15.36 15.18
CA PHE A 124 -1.94 15.42 16.62
C PHE A 124 -2.48 14.19 17.37
N ASP A 125 -3.70 13.75 17.03
CA ASP A 125 -4.30 12.52 17.55
C ASP A 125 -3.79 11.29 16.77
N VAL A 126 -2.57 10.90 17.09
CA VAL A 126 -1.85 9.83 16.38
C VAL A 126 -2.01 8.45 17.04
N SER A 127 -2.59 8.40 18.25
CA SER A 127 -2.74 7.22 19.10
C SER A 127 -3.52 6.06 18.45
N SER A 128 -4.48 6.39 17.60
CA SER A 128 -5.34 5.43 16.89
C SER A 128 -4.70 4.81 15.64
N PHE A 129 -3.43 5.15 15.34
CA PHE A 129 -2.76 4.78 14.09
C PHE A 129 -1.44 4.01 14.33
N LEU A 130 -1.20 3.04 13.47
CA LEU A 130 0.10 2.43 13.23
C LEU A 130 0.77 3.14 12.04
N TYR A 131 2.09 3.29 12.09
CA TYR A 131 2.91 3.94 11.06
C TYR A 131 3.97 2.95 10.56
N TYR A 132 3.95 2.63 9.28
CA TYR A 132 4.88 1.71 8.63
C TYR A 132 5.90 2.52 7.82
N ILE A 133 7.07 2.77 8.40
CA ILE A 133 8.12 3.57 7.76
C ILE A 133 8.99 2.70 6.84
N LEU A 134 9.22 3.17 5.61
CA LEU A 134 10.17 2.56 4.68
C LEU A 134 11.56 3.09 4.96
N VAL A 135 12.49 2.21 5.29
CA VAL A 135 13.88 2.51 5.58
C VAL A 135 14.79 1.85 4.54
N PHE A 136 15.77 2.59 4.03
CA PHE A 136 16.93 2.00 3.37
C PHE A 136 18.15 2.12 4.28
N THR A 137 18.80 1.01 4.58
CA THR A 137 20.03 0.94 5.36
C THR A 137 21.19 0.55 4.44
N ASN A 138 22.29 1.30 4.53
CA ASN A 138 23.50 1.02 3.76
C ASN A 138 24.08 -0.36 4.14
N PRO A 139 24.21 -1.33 3.21
CA PRO A 139 24.75 -2.66 3.54
C PRO A 139 26.21 -2.66 4.02
N ARG A 140 26.91 -1.52 3.95
CA ARG A 140 28.28 -1.33 4.43
C ARG A 140 28.37 -0.58 5.77
N ASP A 141 27.30 0.06 6.22
CA ASP A 141 27.21 0.75 7.51
C ASP A 141 25.78 0.69 8.04
N ALA A 142 25.55 -0.16 9.04
CA ALA A 142 24.23 -0.35 9.64
C ALA A 142 23.66 0.92 10.29
N ASN A 143 24.51 1.90 10.65
CA ASN A 143 24.08 3.17 11.23
C ASN A 143 23.70 4.21 10.17
N ASP A 144 24.06 4.00 8.90
CA ASP A 144 23.69 4.91 7.81
C ASP A 144 22.38 4.45 7.16
N TYR A 145 21.28 4.77 7.85
CA TYR A 145 19.93 4.53 7.38
C TYR A 145 19.20 5.83 6.99
N HIS A 146 18.25 5.70 6.07
CA HIS A 146 17.42 6.77 5.55
C HIS A 146 15.96 6.36 5.51
N VAL A 147 15.07 7.14 6.14
CA VAL A 147 13.62 7.00 5.94
C VAL A 147 13.27 7.55 4.55
N LEU A 148 12.62 6.74 3.72
CA LEU A 148 12.31 7.06 2.32
C LEU A 148 10.83 7.40 2.08
N GLY A 149 9.96 7.01 3.01
CA GLY A 149 8.52 7.13 2.92
C GLY A 149 7.84 6.40 4.06
N TYR A 150 6.52 6.38 4.06
CA TYR A 150 5.72 5.60 5.01
C TYR A 150 4.31 5.36 4.46
N PHE A 151 3.57 4.47 5.12
CA PHE A 151 2.11 4.56 5.16
C PHE A 151 1.60 4.49 6.61
N SER A 152 0.37 4.95 6.86
CA SER A 152 -0.32 4.75 8.13
C SER A 152 -1.53 3.84 7.96
N LYS A 153 -1.93 3.16 9.03
CA LYS A 153 -3.09 2.26 9.11
C LYS A 153 -3.83 2.58 10.41
N GLU A 154 -5.16 2.64 10.37
CA GLU A 154 -5.95 2.73 11.61
C GLU A 154 -5.87 1.40 12.36
N LYS A 155 -5.74 1.45 13.69
CA LYS A 155 -5.81 0.24 14.53
C LYS A 155 -7.18 -0.44 14.43
N MET A 156 -8.23 0.35 14.32
CA MET A 156 -9.62 -0.08 14.20
C MET A 156 -10.27 0.71 13.06
N SER A 157 -10.30 0.13 11.84
CA SER A 157 -10.95 0.76 10.69
C SER A 157 -12.34 0.17 10.43
N TRP A 158 -13.36 1.02 10.39
CA TRP A 158 -14.76 0.62 10.14
C TRP A 158 -15.03 0.31 8.67
N ASP A 159 -14.32 0.98 7.76
CA ASP A 159 -14.46 0.83 6.30
C ASP A 159 -13.49 -0.20 5.69
N ALA A 160 -12.89 -1.06 6.52
CA ALA A 160 -11.88 -2.05 6.13
C ALA A 160 -10.66 -1.46 5.38
N ASN A 161 -10.25 -0.23 5.73
CA ASN A 161 -9.06 0.37 5.15
C ASN A 161 -7.79 -0.31 5.68
N ASN A 162 -7.03 -0.99 4.80
CA ASN A 162 -5.72 -1.54 5.16
C ASN A 162 -4.60 -0.49 5.12
N LEU A 163 -4.91 0.71 4.61
CA LEU A 163 -3.99 1.84 4.48
C LEU A 163 -4.79 3.15 4.48
N ALA A 164 -4.39 4.09 5.33
CA ALA A 164 -4.96 5.43 5.43
C ALA A 164 -4.19 6.42 4.51
N CYS A 165 -3.06 6.92 4.98
CA CYS A 165 -2.15 7.76 4.19
C CYS A 165 -0.96 6.95 3.65
N ILE A 166 -0.49 7.25 2.43
CA ILE A 166 0.80 6.76 1.90
C ILE A 166 1.61 7.91 1.28
N LEU A 167 2.90 7.95 1.57
CA LEU A 167 3.83 8.93 0.98
C LEU A 167 5.22 8.32 0.80
N ILE A 168 5.71 8.30 -0.44
CA ILE A 168 7.15 8.25 -0.71
C ILE A 168 7.66 9.68 -0.79
N PHE A 169 8.72 10.02 -0.05
CA PHE A 169 9.21 11.39 0.00
C PHE A 169 9.72 11.83 -1.38
N PRO A 170 9.49 13.09 -1.81
CA PRO A 170 9.75 13.53 -3.18
C PRO A 170 11.12 13.14 -3.78
N PRO A 171 12.27 13.21 -3.06
CA PRO A 171 13.57 12.80 -3.59
C PRO A 171 13.72 11.31 -3.93
N TYR A 172 12.80 10.46 -3.45
CA TYR A 172 12.85 9.00 -3.57
C TYR A 172 11.70 8.42 -4.43
N GLN A 173 10.85 9.27 -4.99
CA GLN A 173 9.76 8.87 -5.89
C GLN A 173 10.28 8.24 -7.20
N HIS A 174 9.37 7.63 -7.96
CA HIS A 174 9.64 6.90 -9.22
C HIS A 174 10.56 5.66 -9.12
N LYS A 175 11.01 5.28 -7.92
CA LYS A 175 11.82 4.07 -7.66
C LYS A 175 11.00 2.82 -7.30
N GLN A 176 9.72 2.77 -7.69
CA GLN A 176 8.75 1.71 -7.37
C GLN A 176 8.48 1.47 -5.86
N LEU A 177 9.05 2.28 -4.95
CA LEU A 177 8.93 2.13 -3.50
C LEU A 177 7.48 2.19 -2.98
N GLY A 178 6.60 2.96 -3.65
CA GLY A 178 5.17 2.98 -3.32
C GLY A 178 4.49 1.62 -3.56
N LYS A 179 4.92 0.90 -4.60
CA LYS A 179 4.43 -0.45 -4.92
C LYS A 179 4.88 -1.48 -3.86
N LEU A 180 6.08 -1.30 -3.29
CA LEU A 180 6.56 -2.10 -2.14
C LEU A 180 5.68 -1.87 -0.92
N LEU A 181 5.43 -0.60 -0.54
CA LEU A 181 4.57 -0.28 0.60
C LEU A 181 3.12 -0.76 0.42
N MET A 182 2.57 -0.70 -0.80
CA MET A 182 1.27 -1.33 -1.11
C MET A 182 1.32 -2.86 -0.96
N GLY A 183 2.40 -3.52 -1.40
CA GLY A 183 2.58 -4.96 -1.19
C GLY A 183 2.60 -5.33 0.29
N VAL A 184 3.31 -4.56 1.11
CA VAL A 184 3.35 -4.71 2.57
C VAL A 184 1.97 -4.45 3.19
N SER A 185 1.26 -3.36 2.83
CA SER A 185 -0.05 -3.05 3.43
C SER A 185 -1.10 -4.13 3.16
N TYR A 186 -1.03 -4.81 2.00
CA TYR A 186 -1.84 -6.00 1.76
C TYR A 186 -1.38 -7.17 2.62
N LYS A 187 -0.08 -7.53 2.69
CA LYS A 187 0.36 -8.67 3.54
C LYS A 187 -0.06 -8.48 5.01
N LEU A 188 0.09 -7.26 5.53
CA LEU A 188 -0.34 -6.85 6.88
C LEU A 188 -1.87 -6.74 7.08
N SER A 189 -2.69 -7.13 6.09
CA SER A 189 -4.13 -7.36 6.28
C SER A 189 -4.47 -8.82 6.59
N ALA A 190 -3.47 -9.71 6.59
CA ALA A 190 -3.59 -11.12 6.95
C ALA A 190 -4.64 -11.90 6.13
N TRP A 191 -5.10 -11.40 4.97
CA TRP A 191 -6.32 -11.87 4.30
C TRP A 191 -6.32 -13.37 3.90
N GLU A 192 -5.14 -14.01 3.92
CA GLU A 192 -4.93 -15.43 3.64
C GLU A 192 -5.14 -16.33 4.88
N TRP A 193 -5.14 -15.75 6.09
CA TRP A 193 -5.29 -16.43 7.38
C TRP A 193 -6.69 -16.30 7.97
N GLU A 194 -7.02 -17.18 8.92
CA GLU A 194 -8.27 -17.13 9.67
C GLU A 194 -8.33 -15.87 10.55
N GLY A 195 -9.37 -15.04 10.35
CA GLY A 195 -9.47 -13.71 10.97
C GLY A 195 -8.87 -12.56 10.13
N GLY A 196 -8.24 -12.86 8.99
CA GLY A 196 -7.75 -11.86 8.04
C GLY A 196 -8.85 -10.99 7.41
N MET A 197 -8.46 -9.81 6.91
CA MET A 197 -9.39 -8.83 6.34
C MET A 197 -9.07 -8.50 4.88
N ILE A 198 -10.10 -8.57 4.02
CA ILE A 198 -10.11 -7.97 2.68
C ILE A 198 -10.17 -6.46 2.85
N GLY A 199 -9.27 -5.72 2.19
CA GLY A 199 -9.19 -4.28 2.38
C GLY A 199 -8.58 -3.53 1.21
N GLY A 200 -8.61 -2.21 1.31
CA GLY A 200 -8.05 -1.29 0.34
C GLY A 200 -7.60 0.02 0.97
N PRO A 201 -7.18 1.00 0.16
CA PRO A 201 -6.83 2.32 0.65
C PRO A 201 -8.06 3.18 0.99
N GLU A 202 -7.89 4.02 2.01
CA GLU A 202 -8.79 5.12 2.34
C GLU A 202 -9.04 6.03 1.11
N ARG A 203 -10.25 6.56 1.03
CA ARG A 203 -10.71 7.43 -0.07
C ARG A 203 -11.00 8.83 0.47
N PRO A 204 -10.72 9.91 -0.30
CA PRO A 204 -10.26 9.91 -1.69
C PRO A 204 -8.75 9.77 -1.86
N LEU A 205 -8.33 8.96 -2.84
CA LEU A 205 -6.94 8.90 -3.30
C LEU A 205 -6.53 10.17 -4.05
N SER A 206 -5.27 10.61 -3.87
CA SER A 206 -4.65 11.60 -4.74
C SER A 206 -4.52 11.09 -6.19
N GLU A 207 -4.36 11.97 -7.18
CA GLU A 207 -4.22 11.56 -8.60
C GLU A 207 -3.06 10.55 -8.80
N MET A 208 -1.90 10.84 -8.19
CA MET A 208 -0.75 9.94 -8.19
C MET A 208 -1.04 8.62 -7.46
N GLY A 209 -1.79 8.69 -6.35
CA GLY A 209 -2.26 7.53 -5.59
C GLY A 209 -3.16 6.63 -6.44
N ARG A 210 -4.23 7.17 -7.04
CA ARG A 210 -5.17 6.45 -7.92
C ARG A 210 -4.43 5.74 -9.05
N ARG A 211 -3.56 6.45 -9.77
CA ARG A 211 -2.77 5.87 -10.88
C ARG A 211 -1.85 4.74 -10.42
N SER A 212 -1.25 4.88 -9.23
CA SER A 212 -0.35 3.86 -8.67
C SER A 212 -1.13 2.62 -8.19
N TYR A 213 -2.27 2.81 -7.53
CA TYR A 213 -3.14 1.73 -7.05
C TYR A 213 -3.77 0.94 -8.19
N ILE A 214 -4.31 1.60 -9.22
CA ILE A 214 -4.84 0.91 -10.41
C ILE A 214 -3.78 0.01 -11.02
N ARG A 215 -2.57 0.52 -11.23
CA ARG A 215 -1.48 -0.31 -11.75
C ARG A 215 -1.09 -1.45 -10.81
N PHE A 216 -1.07 -1.22 -9.50
CA PHE A 216 -0.81 -2.28 -8.52
C PHE A 216 -1.87 -3.39 -8.58
N TRP A 217 -3.16 -3.03 -8.65
CA TRP A 217 -4.29 -3.94 -8.73
C TRP A 217 -4.30 -4.74 -10.04
N GLU A 218 -4.11 -4.08 -11.19
CA GLU A 218 -3.92 -4.72 -12.50
C GLU A 218 -2.85 -5.83 -12.44
N GLU A 219 -1.68 -5.50 -11.89
CA GLU A 219 -0.55 -6.42 -11.78
C GLU A 219 -0.80 -7.53 -10.74
N ARG A 220 -1.59 -7.27 -9.70
CA ARG A 220 -1.98 -8.24 -8.65
C ARG A 220 -3.01 -9.25 -9.18
N ILE A 221 -4.04 -8.79 -9.87
CA ILE A 221 -5.01 -9.65 -10.59
C ILE A 221 -4.27 -10.50 -11.63
N SER A 222 -3.40 -9.86 -12.44
CA SER A 222 -2.60 -10.57 -13.46
C SER A 222 -1.69 -11.63 -12.85
N ARG A 223 -1.02 -11.33 -11.72
CA ARG A 223 -0.20 -12.30 -10.98
C ARG A 223 -1.05 -13.48 -10.51
N PHE A 224 -2.19 -13.22 -9.88
CA PHE A 224 -3.06 -14.27 -9.38
C PHE A 224 -3.54 -15.22 -10.48
N PHE A 225 -4.09 -14.69 -11.58
CA PHE A 225 -4.58 -15.52 -12.69
C PHE A 225 -3.49 -16.37 -13.35
N LEU A 226 -2.27 -15.83 -13.48
CA LEU A 226 -1.21 -16.46 -14.25
C LEU A 226 -0.32 -17.38 -13.41
N LEU A 227 -0.04 -17.01 -12.16
CA LEU A 227 0.91 -17.70 -11.28
C LEU A 227 0.23 -18.41 -10.10
N GLY A 228 -0.95 -17.97 -9.68
CA GLY A 228 -1.65 -18.44 -8.49
C GLY A 228 -1.51 -17.51 -7.28
N PRO A 229 -1.83 -17.99 -6.07
CA PRO A 229 -1.65 -17.24 -4.83
C PRO A 229 -0.21 -16.73 -4.65
N PRO A 230 0.01 -15.70 -3.81
CA PRO A 230 1.33 -15.35 -3.29
C PRO A 230 2.12 -16.59 -2.82
N GLY A 231 3.45 -16.58 -3.00
CA GLY A 231 4.31 -17.73 -2.73
C GLY A 231 4.21 -18.92 -3.72
N ALA A 232 3.26 -18.92 -4.67
CA ALA A 232 3.22 -19.96 -5.70
C ALA A 232 4.39 -19.81 -6.70
N ASP A 233 5.35 -20.74 -6.68
CA ASP A 233 6.42 -20.82 -7.67
C ASP A 233 5.83 -21.06 -9.08
N PRO A 234 5.95 -20.09 -10.01
CA PRO A 234 5.37 -20.18 -11.34
C PRO A 234 6.16 -21.06 -12.30
N TYR A 235 7.33 -21.59 -11.89
CA TYR A 235 8.21 -22.41 -12.72
C TYR A 235 8.34 -23.86 -12.25
N GLY A 236 7.75 -24.24 -11.12
CA GLY A 236 7.84 -25.60 -10.55
C GLY A 236 9.28 -26.08 -10.31
N ARG A 237 10.19 -25.13 -10.06
CA ARG A 237 11.62 -25.36 -9.89
C ARG A 237 11.87 -25.92 -8.49
N LYS A 238 11.73 -27.24 -8.36
CA LYS A 238 12.26 -27.99 -7.20
C LYS A 238 13.68 -27.51 -6.92
N SER A 239 13.92 -27.02 -5.70
CA SER A 239 15.27 -26.68 -5.25
C SER A 239 16.19 -27.89 -5.42
N PRO A 240 17.36 -27.78 -6.08
CA PRO A 240 18.22 -28.93 -6.38
C PRO A 240 18.91 -29.59 -5.17
N SER A 241 18.58 -29.21 -3.93
CA SER A 241 19.26 -29.67 -2.71
C SER A 241 18.80 -31.04 -2.20
N ALA A 242 17.68 -31.60 -2.70
CA ALA A 242 17.16 -32.91 -2.28
C ALA A 242 17.79 -34.07 -3.07
N LEU A 243 19.11 -34.25 -2.95
CA LEU A 243 19.86 -35.40 -3.47
C LEU A 243 20.32 -36.30 -2.32
N SER A 244 19.35 -36.90 -1.62
CA SER A 244 19.60 -37.90 -0.57
C SER A 244 18.54 -39.00 -0.53
N SER A 245 18.89 -40.14 -1.14
CA SER A 245 18.47 -41.52 -0.82
C SER A 245 16.97 -41.92 -0.87
N PRO A 246 16.63 -43.11 -1.42
CA PRO A 246 15.26 -43.61 -1.45
C PRO A 246 14.86 -44.33 -0.16
N SER A 247 13.93 -43.76 0.61
CA SER A 247 13.21 -44.46 1.70
C SER A 247 11.77 -44.81 1.27
N ARG A 248 11.19 -45.84 1.90
CA ARG A 248 9.92 -46.49 1.49
C ARG A 248 8.71 -45.58 1.78
N PRO A 249 7.60 -45.72 1.04
CA PRO A 249 6.42 -44.88 1.24
C PRO A 249 5.71 -45.23 2.54
N ALA A 250 5.73 -44.31 3.51
CA ALA A 250 4.77 -44.29 4.60
C ALA A 250 3.42 -43.73 4.07
N ALA A 251 2.32 -44.42 4.36
CA ALA A 251 1.00 -43.99 3.93
C ALA A 251 0.42 -42.98 4.93
N GLY A 252 -0.11 -41.85 4.42
CA GLY A 252 -1.08 -41.05 5.17
C GLY A 252 -0.70 -39.63 5.60
N SER A 253 -0.07 -38.81 4.75
CA SER A 253 -0.27 -37.36 4.83
C SER A 253 -1.19 -36.88 3.70
N LYS A 254 -2.30 -36.22 4.05
CA LYS A 254 -3.15 -35.53 3.07
C LYS A 254 -2.51 -34.18 2.76
N GLY A 255 -1.44 -34.18 1.99
CA GLY A 255 -0.84 -32.95 1.48
C GLY A 255 -1.91 -32.06 0.85
N ALA A 256 -1.98 -30.80 1.29
CA ALA A 256 -2.98 -29.85 0.83
C ALA A 256 -2.84 -29.66 -0.68
N LYS A 257 -3.74 -30.28 -1.45
CA LYS A 257 -3.70 -30.22 -2.92
C LYS A 257 -3.96 -28.78 -3.34
N ARG A 258 -2.88 -28.05 -3.67
CA ARG A 258 -2.90 -26.72 -4.28
C ARG A 258 -3.94 -26.71 -5.40
N LYS A 259 -5.07 -26.02 -5.18
CA LYS A 259 -6.15 -25.95 -6.17
C LYS A 259 -5.62 -25.20 -7.40
N PRO A 260 -5.76 -25.73 -8.62
CA PRO A 260 -5.38 -24.98 -9.81
C PRO A 260 -6.24 -23.72 -9.91
N VAL A 261 -5.62 -22.62 -10.36
CA VAL A 261 -6.34 -21.37 -10.64
C VAL A 261 -7.43 -21.65 -11.67
N ARG A 262 -8.66 -21.27 -11.36
CA ARG A 262 -9.80 -21.46 -12.28
C ARG A 262 -9.58 -20.72 -13.60
N GLU A 263 -10.11 -21.27 -14.69
CA GLU A 263 -10.06 -20.61 -16.00
C GLU A 263 -10.97 -19.38 -16.07
N GLU A 264 -12.03 -19.36 -15.26
CA GLU A 264 -12.99 -18.26 -15.13
C GLU A 264 -13.25 -17.98 -13.64
N MET A 265 -13.42 -16.71 -13.27
CA MET A 265 -13.76 -16.26 -11.91
C MET A 265 -14.72 -15.07 -11.95
N THR A 266 -15.60 -14.96 -10.95
CA THR A 266 -16.42 -13.74 -10.75
C THR A 266 -15.59 -12.63 -10.09
N VAL A 267 -16.09 -11.39 -10.14
CA VAL A 267 -15.45 -10.24 -9.45
C VAL A 267 -15.26 -10.52 -7.95
N ARG A 268 -16.25 -11.12 -7.27
CA ARG A 268 -16.15 -11.45 -5.84
C ARG A 268 -15.08 -12.51 -5.57
N GLU A 269 -15.00 -13.55 -6.41
CA GLU A 269 -13.98 -14.59 -6.29
C GLU A 269 -12.57 -14.03 -6.47
N ILE A 270 -12.40 -13.04 -7.37
CA ILE A 270 -11.12 -12.33 -7.54
C ILE A 270 -10.78 -11.50 -6.30
N GLY A 271 -11.75 -10.78 -5.72
CA GLY A 271 -11.55 -10.01 -4.49
C GLY A 271 -11.10 -10.89 -3.32
N GLN A 272 -11.82 -11.98 -3.07
CA GLN A 272 -11.46 -12.99 -2.06
C GLN A 272 -10.07 -13.57 -2.28
N ALA A 273 -9.73 -13.93 -3.53
CA ALA A 273 -8.46 -14.55 -3.86
C ALA A 273 -7.25 -13.59 -3.86
N THR A 274 -7.48 -12.28 -3.86
CA THR A 274 -6.43 -11.25 -3.91
C THR A 274 -6.41 -10.33 -2.68
N GLY A 275 -7.32 -10.49 -1.73
CA GLY A 275 -7.47 -9.61 -0.57
C GLY A 275 -7.99 -8.22 -0.90
N MET A 276 -8.49 -8.00 -2.12
CA MET A 276 -8.95 -6.70 -2.63
C MET A 276 -10.46 -6.51 -2.44
N LEU A 277 -10.87 -5.28 -2.11
CA LEU A 277 -12.28 -4.88 -2.11
C LEU A 277 -12.90 -5.06 -3.50
N VAL A 278 -14.20 -5.36 -3.54
CA VAL A 278 -14.94 -5.61 -4.79
C VAL A 278 -14.88 -4.40 -5.72
N GLU A 279 -14.92 -3.19 -5.16
CA GLU A 279 -14.86 -1.91 -5.87
C GLU A 279 -13.48 -1.68 -6.51
N ASP A 280 -12.41 -2.14 -5.85
CA ASP A 280 -11.03 -2.07 -6.35
C ASP A 280 -10.83 -3.04 -7.52
N VAL A 281 -11.36 -4.27 -7.39
CA VAL A 281 -11.39 -5.27 -8.48
C VAL A 281 -12.18 -4.73 -9.68
N ILE A 282 -13.38 -4.21 -9.48
CA ILE A 282 -14.20 -3.60 -10.55
C ILE A 282 -13.44 -2.45 -11.22
N THR A 283 -12.76 -1.60 -10.44
CA THR A 283 -11.99 -0.47 -10.96
C THR A 283 -10.85 -0.95 -11.84
N ALA A 284 -10.04 -1.89 -11.36
CA ALA A 284 -8.92 -2.44 -12.13
C ALA A 284 -9.40 -3.16 -13.41
N LEU A 285 -10.41 -4.02 -13.32
CA LEU A 285 -10.93 -4.76 -14.48
C LEU A 285 -11.56 -3.85 -15.55
N LYS A 286 -12.15 -2.72 -15.16
CA LYS A 286 -12.66 -1.68 -16.09
C LYS A 286 -11.53 -0.99 -16.83
N GLU A 287 -10.46 -0.60 -16.14
CA GLU A 287 -9.27 0.03 -16.76
C GLU A 287 -8.51 -0.99 -17.64
N MET A 288 -8.53 -2.29 -17.29
CA MET A 288 -8.01 -3.38 -18.15
C MET A 288 -8.87 -3.65 -19.39
N GLY A 289 -10.18 -3.35 -19.36
CA GLY A 289 -11.11 -3.58 -20.47
C GLY A 289 -11.47 -5.05 -20.74
N ILE A 290 -11.37 -5.93 -19.73
CA ILE A 290 -11.50 -7.40 -19.89
C ILE A 290 -12.76 -8.03 -19.27
N VAL A 291 -13.74 -7.23 -18.86
CA VAL A 291 -15.01 -7.73 -18.26
C VAL A 291 -16.00 -8.14 -19.34
N GLU A 292 -16.41 -9.41 -19.34
CA GLU A 292 -17.60 -9.84 -20.09
C GLU A 292 -18.83 -9.80 -19.16
N PRO A 293 -19.96 -9.18 -19.57
CA PRO A 293 -21.23 -9.37 -18.88
C PRO A 293 -21.72 -10.80 -19.11
N GLU A 294 -22.25 -11.47 -18.07
CA GLU A 294 -22.84 -12.80 -18.20
C GLU A 294 -23.87 -12.82 -19.34
N LYS A 295 -23.70 -13.79 -20.26
CA LYS A 295 -24.78 -14.14 -21.18
C LYS A 295 -25.91 -14.74 -20.34
N PRO A 296 -27.16 -14.24 -20.43
CA PRO A 296 -28.25 -14.72 -19.58
C PRO A 296 -28.49 -16.22 -19.84
N GLY A 297 -28.01 -17.05 -18.92
CA GLY A 297 -28.29 -18.49 -18.90
C GLY A 297 -29.81 -18.70 -18.86
N LYS A 298 -30.30 -19.71 -19.61
CA LYS A 298 -31.73 -19.99 -19.73
C LYS A 298 -32.38 -20.17 -18.35
N LYS A 299 -33.08 -19.14 -17.87
CA LYS A 299 -33.75 -19.15 -16.55
C LYS A 299 -34.67 -20.37 -16.45
N ARG A 300 -34.33 -21.33 -15.59
CA ARG A 300 -35.31 -22.34 -15.13
C ARG A 300 -36.40 -21.59 -14.37
N LYS A 301 -37.62 -21.65 -14.88
CA LYS A 301 -38.81 -21.06 -14.27
C LYS A 301 -38.90 -21.48 -12.79
N ARG A 302 -38.88 -20.50 -11.89
CA ARG A 302 -39.28 -20.67 -10.48
C ARG A 302 -40.39 -19.67 -10.21
N SER A 303 -41.47 -20.14 -9.61
CA SER A 303 -42.73 -19.40 -9.45
C SER A 303 -42.59 -18.23 -8.47
N PRO A 304 -43.32 -17.12 -8.65
CA PRO A 304 -43.30 -16.00 -7.71
C PRO A 304 -44.13 -16.31 -6.46
N LEU A 305 -43.69 -15.83 -5.30
CA LEU A 305 -44.57 -15.71 -4.14
C LEU A 305 -44.28 -14.43 -3.33
N SER A 306 -45.35 -13.65 -3.15
CA SER A 306 -45.59 -12.55 -2.21
C SER A 306 -44.57 -11.40 -2.08
N SER A 307 -45.09 -10.20 -2.34
CA SER A 307 -44.53 -8.90 -1.96
C SER A 307 -44.46 -8.69 -0.44
N THR A 308 -43.50 -7.89 0.01
CA THR A 308 -43.71 -6.96 1.13
C THR A 308 -42.99 -5.65 0.83
N THR A 309 -43.72 -4.54 0.91
CA THR A 309 -43.24 -3.20 0.59
C THR A 309 -42.36 -2.66 1.71
N THR A 310 -41.21 -2.06 1.40
CA THR A 310 -40.53 -1.15 2.32
C THR A 310 -39.93 0.02 1.55
N THR A 311 -40.53 1.19 1.76
CA THR A 311 -40.06 2.49 1.28
C THR A 311 -38.70 2.81 1.90
N THR A 312 -37.70 3.18 1.10
CA THR A 312 -36.46 3.77 1.62
C THR A 312 -36.14 5.03 0.83
N MET A 313 -35.86 6.12 1.53
CA MET A 313 -35.57 7.42 0.93
C MET A 313 -34.14 7.51 0.39
N THR A 314 -33.98 8.31 -0.65
CA THR A 314 -32.70 8.66 -1.27
C THR A 314 -31.73 9.34 -0.31
N THR A 315 -30.52 8.80 -0.19
CA THR A 315 -29.30 9.57 0.11
C THR A 315 -28.21 9.21 -0.89
N ALA A 316 -27.34 10.16 -1.21
CA ALA A 316 -26.42 10.05 -2.34
C ALA A 316 -25.05 9.49 -1.94
N ALA A 317 -24.88 8.18 -2.12
CA ALA A 317 -23.57 7.53 -2.28
C ALA A 317 -23.73 6.37 -3.26
N GLY A 318 -22.77 6.21 -4.17
CA GLY A 318 -22.89 5.24 -5.28
C GLY A 318 -22.70 3.80 -4.83
N VAL A 319 -23.77 3.17 -4.32
CA VAL A 319 -23.82 1.71 -4.14
C VAL A 319 -23.83 1.09 -5.55
N VAL A 320 -22.76 0.38 -5.90
CA VAL A 320 -22.76 -0.45 -7.11
C VAL A 320 -23.61 -1.67 -6.80
N ASP A 321 -24.68 -1.86 -7.57
CA ASP A 321 -25.71 -2.85 -7.30
C ASP A 321 -25.11 -4.26 -7.14
N GLY A 322 -25.43 -4.92 -6.02
CA GLY A 322 -24.72 -6.13 -5.58
C GLY A 322 -24.78 -7.24 -6.61
N ASP A 323 -25.91 -7.38 -7.29
CA ASP A 323 -26.16 -8.41 -8.31
C ASP A 323 -25.23 -8.28 -9.54
N ALA A 324 -24.73 -7.08 -9.84
CA ALA A 324 -23.86 -6.84 -11.01
C ALA A 324 -22.44 -7.41 -10.83
N ALA A 325 -21.97 -7.57 -9.59
CA ALA A 325 -20.64 -8.11 -9.30
C ALA A 325 -20.57 -9.65 -9.47
N ASP A 326 -21.67 -10.36 -9.25
CA ASP A 326 -21.73 -11.81 -9.49
C ASP A 326 -21.93 -12.14 -10.98
N ALA A 327 -22.64 -11.28 -11.73
CA ALA A 327 -22.88 -11.44 -13.16
C ALA A 327 -21.67 -11.04 -14.06
N ALA A 328 -20.56 -10.59 -13.49
CA ALA A 328 -19.36 -10.19 -14.21
C ALA A 328 -18.26 -11.25 -14.08
N VAL A 329 -17.90 -11.89 -15.20
CA VAL A 329 -16.93 -13.01 -15.24
C VAL A 329 -15.68 -12.60 -16.02
N VAL A 330 -14.52 -12.99 -15.50
CA VAL A 330 -13.21 -12.75 -16.10
C VAL A 330 -12.55 -14.07 -16.47
N ARG A 331 -12.11 -14.20 -17.72
CA ARG A 331 -11.33 -15.37 -18.19
C ARG A 331 -9.84 -15.18 -18.00
N LYS A 332 -9.16 -16.23 -17.58
CA LYS A 332 -7.68 -16.32 -17.50
C LYS A 332 -7.00 -15.98 -18.82
N GLN A 333 -7.60 -16.36 -19.95
CA GLN A 333 -7.07 -16.04 -21.29
C GLN A 333 -7.07 -14.53 -21.57
N SER A 334 -8.15 -13.82 -21.23
CA SER A 334 -8.25 -12.37 -21.40
C SER A 334 -7.19 -11.63 -20.55
N VAL A 335 -6.97 -12.11 -19.31
CA VAL A 335 -5.91 -11.60 -18.44
C VAL A 335 -4.51 -11.87 -19.02
N LEU A 336 -4.29 -13.06 -19.60
CA LEU A 336 -3.01 -13.42 -20.24
C LEU A 336 -2.69 -12.54 -21.46
N GLU A 337 -3.68 -12.27 -22.30
CA GLU A 337 -3.54 -11.41 -23.50
C GLU A 337 -3.31 -9.94 -23.11
N TRP A 338 -4.05 -9.45 -22.12
CA TRP A 338 -3.83 -8.13 -21.55
C TRP A 338 -2.44 -7.98 -20.92
N ALA A 339 -2.00 -8.96 -20.12
CA ALA A 339 -0.70 -8.93 -19.45
C ALA A 339 0.48 -8.96 -20.43
N LYS A 340 0.35 -9.69 -21.55
CA LYS A 340 1.32 -9.71 -22.65
C LYS A 340 1.41 -8.35 -23.36
N SER A 341 0.27 -7.77 -23.74
CA SER A 341 0.23 -6.49 -24.46
C SER A 341 0.75 -5.32 -23.60
N HIS A 342 0.49 -5.34 -22.29
CA HIS A 342 0.91 -4.30 -21.34
C HIS A 342 2.24 -4.59 -20.62
N ARG A 343 2.99 -5.61 -21.06
CA ARG A 343 4.31 -6.04 -20.53
C ARG A 343 4.34 -6.07 -18.99
N VAL A 344 3.32 -6.69 -18.41
CA VAL A 344 3.10 -6.72 -16.95
C VAL A 344 4.28 -7.33 -16.20
N ASN A 345 4.73 -6.66 -15.14
CA ASN A 345 5.70 -7.24 -14.21
C ASN A 345 4.98 -8.17 -13.21
N LEU A 346 4.97 -9.46 -13.52
CA LEU A 346 4.35 -10.49 -12.68
C LEU A 346 5.13 -10.78 -11.39
N ARG A 347 6.34 -10.24 -11.19
CA ARG A 347 7.02 -10.34 -9.89
C ARG A 347 6.22 -9.59 -8.83
N ASP A 348 6.10 -10.20 -7.65
CA ASP A 348 5.51 -9.52 -6.51
C ASP A 348 6.43 -8.37 -6.06
N PRO A 349 5.87 -7.20 -5.66
CA PRO A 349 6.66 -6.10 -5.11
C PRO A 349 7.32 -6.41 -3.75
N VAL A 350 6.82 -7.40 -3.01
CA VAL A 350 7.42 -7.89 -1.76
C VAL A 350 7.92 -9.33 -1.93
N VAL A 351 8.81 -9.75 -1.04
CA VAL A 351 9.36 -11.11 -1.00
C VAL A 351 8.96 -11.74 0.32
N GLU A 352 8.39 -12.95 0.27
CA GLU A 352 7.81 -13.64 1.44
C GLU A 352 8.86 -13.86 2.53
N GLU A 353 10.06 -14.29 2.15
CA GLU A 353 11.23 -14.48 3.01
C GLU A 353 11.79 -13.16 3.60
N GLY A 354 11.22 -12.02 3.23
CA GLY A 354 11.52 -10.71 3.81
C GLY A 354 10.65 -10.34 5.01
N PHE A 355 9.52 -10.99 5.24
CA PHE A 355 8.64 -10.68 6.38
C PHE A 355 9.14 -11.31 7.69
N LEU A 356 8.84 -10.66 8.82
CA LEU A 356 9.39 -10.97 10.14
C LEU A 356 8.28 -11.08 11.21
N GLY A 357 8.57 -11.82 12.28
CA GLY A 357 7.62 -12.03 13.38
C GLY A 357 6.44 -12.90 12.94
N GLU A 358 5.22 -12.55 13.39
CA GLU A 358 3.97 -13.20 12.96
C GLU A 358 3.72 -13.13 11.44
N TRP A 359 4.43 -12.26 10.72
CA TRP A 359 4.31 -12.09 9.28
C TRP A 359 5.25 -12.99 8.46
N ALA A 360 6.20 -13.66 9.12
CA ALA A 360 7.12 -14.58 8.46
C ALA A 360 6.41 -15.83 7.92
N PRO A 361 6.96 -16.49 6.88
CA PRO A 361 6.50 -17.82 6.48
C PRO A 361 6.58 -18.81 7.65
N GLU A 362 5.56 -19.67 7.79
CA GLU A 362 5.58 -20.77 8.75
C GLU A 362 6.70 -21.77 8.38
N ASP A 363 7.62 -22.04 9.32
CA ASP A 363 8.60 -23.12 9.18
C ASP A 363 7.88 -24.48 9.30
N GLU A 364 7.59 -25.14 8.17
CA GLU A 364 7.03 -26.52 8.12
C GLU A 364 7.92 -27.57 8.86
N ASP A 365 9.13 -27.18 9.31
CA ASP A 365 10.12 -28.03 9.97
C ASP A 365 10.09 -28.00 11.52
N GLN A 366 9.31 -27.14 12.17
CA GLN A 366 9.33 -27.03 13.65
C GLN A 366 8.49 -28.10 14.39
N GLU A 367 7.38 -28.60 13.83
CA GLU A 367 6.56 -29.65 14.47
C GLU A 367 7.29 -31.00 14.64
N ASN A 368 8.35 -31.26 13.88
CA ASN A 368 9.11 -32.53 13.93
C ASN A 368 10.26 -32.55 14.96
N ARG A 369 10.39 -31.53 15.82
CA ARG A 369 11.48 -31.47 16.83
C ARG A 369 11.06 -31.59 18.29
N GLU A 370 9.76 -31.48 18.60
CA GLU A 370 9.27 -31.57 19.99
C GLU A 370 8.72 -32.96 20.37
N THR A 371 8.75 -33.95 19.47
CA THR A 371 8.20 -35.29 19.70
C THR A 371 9.23 -36.40 19.92
N ASP A 372 10.53 -36.13 19.82
CA ASP A 372 11.62 -37.14 19.93
C ASP A 372 12.47 -36.95 21.21
N GLY A 373 11.84 -36.49 22.29
CA GLY A 373 12.51 -36.03 23.52
C GLY A 373 11.99 -36.62 24.83
N GLY A 374 11.40 -37.82 24.82
CA GLY A 374 10.86 -38.46 26.02
C GLY A 374 10.86 -39.98 25.95
N ASP A 375 11.92 -40.58 26.49
CA ASP A 375 12.07 -42.01 26.82
C ASP A 375 12.68 -42.12 28.24
#